data_AF-A0A5Q4G0H6-F1
#
_entry.id   AF-A0A5Q4G0H6-F1
#
_cell.length_a   1.000
_cell.length_b   1.000
_cell.length_c   1.000
_cell.angle_alpha   90.00
_cell.angle_beta   90.00
_cell.angle_gamma   90.00
#
_symmetry.space_group_name_H-M   'P 1'
#
loop_
_entity.id
_entity.type
_entity.pdbx_description
1 polymer ?
#
loop_
_entity_poly.entity_id
_entity_poly.type
_entity_poly.pdbx_seq_one_letter_code
_entity_poly.pdbx_strand_id
1 'polypeptide(L)'
;MSAPTPPPPPPPPPPPGPPTPPAPTGIAGMHSLRDQASPYSVLLATVVLVIMAAPNVVFYLLDRALAGQIATQPEPTGGSLVFGLIVALVLQLIIFVAAMVPLLIRRRLDGRLFGPSQPTGSWLALGFGLVAGIIALFTAYGVNIVLALITGTEEPVEQQLLQDALGGGLTLLLAGVIAVIVAPIVEEVVFRGVLFRALADRIGLWVGAIISSAVFALIHIEVVTSQPIALGGLFAVGLALALAFHYTGNLLVPIIGHAVFNAASLSLALAVDRLGLDELVAWLGSVSLAVRAAGLG
;
A
#
# COMPACT_ATOMS: atom_id res chain seq x y z
N MET A 1 27.43 38.49 80.96
CA MET A 1 27.10 38.94 79.59
C MET A 1 27.64 37.89 78.64
N SER A 2 26.79 37.02 78.12
CA SER A 2 27.20 35.93 77.22
C SER A 2 27.18 36.44 75.78
N ALA A 3 28.28 36.25 75.05
CA ALA A 3 28.42 36.70 73.67
C ALA A 3 27.43 35.97 72.73
N PRO A 4 26.86 36.66 71.72
CA PRO A 4 25.95 36.05 70.76
C PRO A 4 26.67 35.04 69.87
N THR A 5 26.03 33.90 69.61
CA THR A 5 26.55 32.85 68.73
C THR A 5 26.55 33.31 67.27
N PRO A 6 27.61 32.99 66.49
CA PRO A 6 27.69 33.36 65.09
C PRO A 6 26.62 32.65 64.25
N PRO A 7 26.14 33.28 63.16
CA PRO A 7 25.14 32.68 62.27
C PRO A 7 25.71 31.47 61.52
N PRO A 8 24.85 30.50 61.14
CA PRO A 8 25.28 29.34 60.39
C PRO A 8 25.76 29.71 58.98
N PRO A 9 26.69 28.92 58.40
CA PRO A 9 27.19 29.15 57.06
C PRO A 9 26.09 28.92 56.00
N PRO A 10 26.18 29.61 54.84
CA PRO A 10 25.22 29.45 53.75
C PRO A 10 25.29 28.03 53.15
N PRO A 11 24.17 27.52 52.62
CA PRO A 11 24.13 26.21 51.97
C PRO A 11 25.02 26.17 50.71
N PRO A 12 25.57 25.00 50.37
CA PRO A 12 26.37 24.83 49.16
C PRO A 12 25.52 25.10 47.90
N PRO A 13 26.14 25.57 46.81
CA PRO A 13 25.45 25.78 45.54
C PRO A 13 24.91 24.45 44.99
N PRO A 14 23.77 24.48 44.27
CA PRO A 14 23.23 23.29 43.64
C PRO A 14 24.21 22.72 42.61
N PRO A 15 24.22 21.39 42.40
CA PRO A 15 25.04 20.77 41.37
C PRO A 15 24.69 21.33 39.99
N PRO A 16 25.65 21.38 39.05
CA PRO A 16 25.38 21.79 37.68
C PRO A 16 24.23 20.94 37.12
N GLY A 17 23.23 21.59 36.53
CA GLY A 17 22.17 20.90 35.80
C GLY A 17 22.76 20.06 34.65
N PRO A 18 22.03 19.03 34.18
CA PRO A 18 22.45 18.28 33.00
C PRO A 18 22.72 19.23 31.82
N PRO A 19 23.71 18.94 30.97
CA PRO A 19 24.04 19.78 29.84
C PRO A 19 22.79 20.03 28.99
N THR A 20 22.50 21.30 28.73
CA THR A 20 21.44 21.70 27.81
C THR A 20 21.72 21.07 26.45
N PRO A 21 20.74 20.38 25.84
CA PRO A 21 20.89 19.86 24.49
C PRO A 21 21.33 20.99 23.55
N PRO A 22 22.22 20.73 22.59
CA PRO A 22 22.60 21.73 21.61
C PRO A 22 21.35 22.27 20.91
N ALA A 23 21.29 23.59 20.74
CA ALA A 23 20.23 24.22 19.98
C ALA A 23 20.18 23.61 18.56
N PRO A 24 18.99 23.29 18.03
CA PRO A 24 18.89 22.59 16.75
C PRO A 24 19.44 23.48 15.63
N THR A 25 20.63 23.16 15.16
CA THR A 25 21.27 23.77 14.00
C THR A 25 20.71 23.12 12.73
N GLY A 26 19.93 23.89 11.95
CA GLY A 26 19.64 23.73 10.52
C GLY A 26 19.20 22.35 10.00
N ILE A 27 17.96 22.21 9.52
CA ILE A 27 17.40 21.04 8.78
C ILE A 27 17.54 19.65 9.46
N ALA A 28 18.30 19.53 10.56
CA ALA A 28 18.56 18.31 11.32
C ALA A 28 17.44 17.94 12.32
N GLY A 29 16.22 18.40 12.06
CA GLY A 29 15.04 18.20 12.93
C GLY A 29 13.95 17.33 12.30
N MET A 30 14.21 16.65 11.19
CA MET A 30 13.32 15.60 10.69
C MET A 30 13.59 14.33 11.49
N HIS A 31 12.87 14.10 12.58
CA HIS A 31 12.84 12.79 13.21
C HIS A 31 12.22 11.79 12.23
N SER A 32 13.06 11.11 11.46
CA SER A 32 12.65 10.07 10.52
C SER A 32 12.04 8.90 11.28
N LEU A 33 10.96 8.31 10.76
CA LEU A 33 10.39 7.06 11.33
C LEU A 33 11.39 5.90 11.26
N ARG A 34 12.43 6.01 10.42
CA ARG A 34 13.56 5.07 10.35
C ARG A 34 14.35 5.01 11.66
N ASP A 35 14.47 6.12 12.36
CA ASP A 35 15.31 6.23 13.57
C ASP A 35 14.53 5.85 14.83
N GLN A 36 13.26 5.45 14.67
CA GLN A 36 12.37 5.07 15.76
C GLN A 36 12.02 3.60 15.64
N ALA A 37 12.31 2.85 16.70
CA ALA A 37 11.84 1.48 16.83
C ALA A 37 10.31 1.42 16.66
N SER A 38 9.86 0.44 15.90
CA SER A 38 8.47 0.16 15.64
C SER A 38 7.74 -0.05 16.97
N PRO A 39 6.66 0.69 17.23
CA PRO A 39 5.83 0.48 18.41
C PRO A 39 4.96 -0.78 18.30
N TYR A 40 5.05 -1.52 17.18
CA TYR A 40 4.19 -2.65 16.84
C TYR A 40 4.95 -3.98 16.93
N SER A 41 4.29 -4.98 17.52
CA SER A 41 4.76 -6.35 17.45
C SER A 41 4.31 -7.01 16.15
N VAL A 42 5.06 -8.03 15.69
CA VAL A 42 4.67 -8.87 14.56
C VAL A 42 3.28 -9.50 14.78
N LEU A 43 2.96 -9.90 16.02
CA LEU A 43 1.63 -10.41 16.38
C LEU A 43 0.54 -9.38 16.09
N LEU A 44 0.73 -8.13 16.52
CA LEU A 44 -0.24 -7.07 16.26
C LEU A 44 -0.38 -6.80 14.76
N ALA A 45 0.74 -6.72 14.04
CA ALA A 45 0.73 -6.55 12.59
C ALA A 45 -0.04 -7.68 11.89
N THR A 46 0.14 -8.92 12.36
CA THR A 46 -0.57 -10.10 11.86
C THR A 46 -2.07 -10.01 12.14
N VAL A 47 -2.48 -9.60 13.33
CA VAL A 47 -3.91 -9.43 13.67
C VAL A 47 -4.56 -8.37 12.78
N VAL A 48 -3.90 -7.22 12.60
CA VAL A 48 -4.39 -6.15 11.72
C VAL A 48 -4.55 -6.65 10.29
N LEU A 49 -3.54 -7.37 9.78
CA LEU A 49 -3.55 -7.95 8.45
C LEU A 49 -4.69 -8.97 8.28
N VAL A 50 -4.90 -9.86 9.26
CA VAL A 50 -6.00 -10.85 9.21
C VAL A 50 -7.35 -10.16 9.19
N ILE A 51 -7.56 -9.12 10.01
CA ILE A 51 -8.81 -8.37 10.01
C ILE A 51 -9.03 -7.67 8.66
N MET A 52 -7.95 -7.19 8.04
CA MET A 52 -8.00 -6.58 6.71
C MET A 52 -8.27 -7.62 5.60
N ALA A 53 -7.65 -8.79 5.63
CA ALA A 53 -7.77 -9.77 4.55
C ALA A 53 -9.03 -10.65 4.66
N ALA A 54 -9.55 -10.87 5.88
CA ALA A 54 -10.64 -11.80 6.13
C ALA A 54 -11.91 -11.53 5.32
N PRO A 55 -12.39 -10.27 5.14
CA PRO A 55 -13.58 -10.01 4.35
C PRO A 55 -13.43 -10.44 2.88
N ASN A 56 -12.27 -10.20 2.26
CA ASN A 56 -12.00 -10.63 0.89
C ASN A 56 -11.96 -12.16 0.77
N VAL A 57 -11.34 -12.85 1.74
CA VAL A 57 -11.34 -14.32 1.78
C VAL A 57 -12.76 -14.86 1.93
N VAL A 58 -13.54 -14.32 2.87
CA VAL A 58 -14.92 -14.75 3.11
C VAL A 58 -15.78 -14.51 1.88
N PHE A 59 -15.68 -13.34 1.25
CA PHE A 59 -16.40 -13.02 0.03
C PHE A 59 -16.07 -14.01 -1.09
N TYR A 60 -14.78 -14.28 -1.33
CA TYR A 60 -14.33 -15.27 -2.31
C TYR A 60 -14.86 -16.68 -2.03
N LEU A 61 -14.81 -17.13 -0.77
CA LEU A 61 -15.30 -18.46 -0.40
C LEU A 61 -16.82 -18.57 -0.53
N LEU A 62 -17.56 -17.51 -0.18
CA LEU A 62 -19.01 -17.45 -0.34
C LEU A 62 -19.39 -17.49 -1.83
N ASP A 63 -18.73 -16.68 -2.66
CA ASP A 63 -18.93 -16.69 -4.11
C ASP A 63 -18.75 -18.11 -4.67
N ARG A 64 -17.64 -18.78 -4.33
CA ARG A 64 -17.37 -20.17 -4.75
C ARG A 64 -18.37 -21.20 -4.22
N ALA A 65 -18.84 -21.02 -2.99
CA ALA A 65 -19.82 -21.92 -2.39
C ALA A 65 -21.22 -21.76 -3.00
N LEU A 66 -21.59 -20.54 -3.41
CA LEU A 66 -22.90 -20.21 -3.96
C LEU A 66 -22.94 -20.28 -5.50
N ALA A 67 -21.80 -20.33 -6.19
CA ALA A 67 -21.72 -20.39 -7.66
C ALA A 67 -22.56 -21.53 -8.27
N GLY A 68 -22.73 -22.66 -7.58
CA GLY A 68 -23.57 -23.77 -8.02
C GLY A 68 -25.07 -23.63 -7.67
N GLN A 69 -25.44 -22.70 -6.81
CA GLN A 69 -26.82 -22.48 -6.33
C GLN A 69 -27.52 -21.30 -7.03
N ILE A 70 -26.74 -20.43 -7.70
CA ILE A 70 -27.21 -19.17 -8.29
C ILE A 70 -27.39 -19.26 -9.82
N ALA A 71 -27.07 -20.38 -10.46
CA ALA A 71 -27.12 -20.56 -11.92
C ALA A 71 -28.50 -20.31 -12.59
N THR A 72 -29.56 -20.08 -11.81
CA THR A 72 -30.90 -19.67 -12.30
C THR A 72 -31.19 -18.17 -12.16
N GLN A 73 -30.29 -17.38 -11.57
CA GLN A 73 -30.42 -15.93 -11.48
C GLN A 73 -29.94 -15.28 -12.80
N PRO A 74 -30.57 -14.18 -13.24
CA PRO A 74 -30.03 -13.42 -14.35
C PRO A 74 -28.59 -12.98 -14.05
N GLU A 75 -27.74 -13.03 -15.09
CA GLU A 75 -26.36 -12.52 -15.01
C GLU A 75 -26.36 -11.12 -14.37
N PRO A 76 -25.48 -10.88 -13.38
CA PRO A 76 -25.44 -9.59 -12.70
C PRO A 76 -25.16 -8.49 -13.73
N THR A 77 -26.00 -7.45 -13.72
CA THR A 77 -25.73 -6.24 -14.50
C THR A 77 -24.45 -5.57 -13.99
N GLY A 78 -23.74 -4.83 -14.85
CA GLY A 78 -22.56 -4.08 -14.43
C GLY A 78 -22.83 -3.11 -13.27
N GLY A 79 -24.02 -2.50 -13.23
CA GLY A 79 -24.44 -1.67 -12.09
C GLY A 79 -24.53 -2.43 -10.76
N SER A 80 -25.03 -3.67 -10.77
CA SER A 80 -25.06 -4.51 -9.55
C SER A 80 -23.67 -5.01 -9.13
N LEU A 81 -22.77 -5.27 -10.10
CA LEU A 81 -21.38 -5.63 -9.80
C LEU A 81 -20.67 -4.49 -9.07
N VAL A 82 -20.77 -3.26 -9.58
CA VAL A 82 -20.09 -2.14 -8.91
C VAL A 82 -20.77 -1.74 -7.61
N PHE A 83 -22.09 -1.83 -7.51
CA PHE A 83 -22.75 -1.63 -6.22
C PHE A 83 -22.22 -2.63 -5.17
N GLY A 84 -22.06 -3.90 -5.55
CA GLY A 84 -21.43 -4.92 -4.73
C GLY A 84 -20.00 -4.55 -4.32
N LEU A 85 -19.17 -4.10 -5.27
CA LEU A 85 -17.80 -3.64 -5.00
C LEU A 85 -17.77 -2.46 -4.03
N ILE A 86 -18.63 -1.44 -4.20
CA ILE A 86 -18.70 -0.28 -3.30
C ILE A 86 -19.08 -0.72 -1.89
N VAL A 87 -20.08 -1.59 -1.75
CA VAL A 87 -20.49 -2.12 -0.45
C VAL A 87 -19.34 -2.90 0.20
N ALA A 88 -18.66 -3.76 -0.55
CA ALA A 88 -17.50 -4.51 -0.06
C ALA A 88 -16.39 -3.57 0.42
N LEU A 89 -16.04 -2.54 -0.37
CA LEU A 89 -15.02 -1.55 -0.03
C LEU A 89 -15.38 -0.72 1.21
N VAL A 90 -16.65 -0.33 1.36
CA VAL A 90 -17.12 0.42 2.53
C VAL A 90 -17.06 -0.46 3.79
N LEU A 91 -17.55 -1.70 3.72
CA LEU A 91 -17.48 -2.64 4.84
C LEU A 91 -16.02 -2.92 5.23
N GLN A 92 -15.16 -3.12 4.23
CA GLN A 92 -13.73 -3.28 4.42
C GLN A 92 -13.12 -2.09 5.13
N LEU A 93 -13.46 -0.86 4.74
CA LEU A 93 -12.99 0.37 5.39
C LEU A 93 -13.48 0.47 6.84
N ILE A 94 -14.73 0.12 7.12
CA ILE A 94 -15.29 0.13 8.49
C ILE A 94 -14.53 -0.86 9.37
N ILE A 95 -14.33 -2.09 8.89
CA ILE A 95 -13.61 -3.15 9.59
C ILE A 95 -12.15 -2.73 9.85
N PHE A 96 -11.51 -2.13 8.84
CA PHE A 96 -10.16 -1.58 8.98
C PHE A 96 -10.08 -0.47 10.03
N VAL A 97 -10.98 0.51 10.00
CA VAL A 97 -11.02 1.60 10.99
C VAL A 97 -11.23 1.02 12.39
N ALA A 98 -12.16 0.09 12.56
CA ALA A 98 -12.39 -0.58 13.83
C ALA A 98 -11.14 -1.32 14.34
N ALA A 99 -10.37 -1.96 13.45
CA ALA A 99 -9.09 -2.61 13.77
C ALA A 99 -8.00 -1.62 14.20
N MET A 100 -8.01 -0.39 13.64
CA MET A 100 -7.06 0.68 13.94
C MET A 100 -7.39 1.47 15.20
N VAL A 101 -8.67 1.55 15.60
CA VAL A 101 -9.11 2.33 16.77
C VAL A 101 -8.33 1.99 18.06
N PRO A 102 -8.08 0.72 18.43
CA PRO A 102 -7.26 0.41 19.61
C PRO A 102 -5.82 0.93 19.53
N LEU A 103 -5.25 1.04 18.33
CA LEU A 103 -3.90 1.56 18.10
C LEU A 103 -3.85 3.09 18.18
N LEU A 104 -4.91 3.75 17.69
CA LEU A 104 -5.11 5.18 17.80
C LEU A 104 -5.30 5.60 19.28
N ILE A 105 -6.19 4.91 20.01
CA ILE A 105 -6.48 5.20 21.43
C ILE A 105 -5.23 5.00 22.29
N ARG A 106 -4.44 3.95 22.04
CA ARG A 106 -3.19 3.69 22.77
C ARG A 106 -2.02 4.57 22.33
N ARG A 107 -2.24 5.55 21.45
CA ARG A 107 -1.22 6.43 20.84
C ARG A 107 -0.03 5.66 20.26
N ARG A 108 -0.27 4.41 19.82
CA ARG A 108 0.76 3.61 19.17
C ARG A 108 0.94 4.05 17.72
N LEU A 109 -0.03 4.74 17.14
CA LEU A 109 0.10 5.46 15.88
C LEU A 109 0.65 6.87 16.19
N ASP A 110 1.94 7.09 15.91
CA ASP A 110 2.56 8.41 16.05
C ASP A 110 1.99 9.35 14.98
N GLY A 111 1.55 10.56 15.34
CA GLY A 111 1.08 11.56 14.37
C GLY A 111 2.14 11.95 13.32
N ARG A 112 3.41 11.64 13.58
CA ARG A 112 4.52 11.75 12.62
C ARG A 112 4.58 10.60 11.60
N LEU A 113 3.67 9.63 11.67
CA LEU A 113 3.56 8.53 10.70
C LEU A 113 3.44 9.06 9.27
N PHE A 114 2.74 10.18 9.07
CA PHE A 114 2.53 10.80 7.76
C PHE A 114 3.68 11.74 7.33
N GLY A 115 4.84 11.72 8.00
CA GLY A 115 5.99 12.54 7.62
C GLY A 115 6.05 13.92 8.27
N PRO A 116 6.99 14.79 7.86
CA PRO A 116 7.21 16.09 8.47
C PRO A 116 5.97 16.99 8.34
N SER A 117 5.58 17.62 9.45
CA SER A 117 4.36 18.43 9.57
C SER A 117 4.43 19.81 8.89
N GLN A 118 5.47 20.09 8.10
CA GLN A 118 5.66 21.38 7.44
C GLN A 118 5.41 21.29 5.92
N PRO A 119 4.81 22.33 5.29
CA PRO A 119 4.46 22.32 3.86
C PRO A 119 5.63 21.98 2.92
N THR A 120 6.83 22.47 3.22
CA THR A 120 8.05 22.18 2.45
C THR A 120 8.39 20.69 2.46
N GLY A 121 8.14 20.01 3.57
CA GLY A 121 8.30 18.56 3.68
C GLY A 121 7.25 17.78 2.89
N SER A 122 6.01 18.28 2.81
CA SER A 122 4.94 17.69 2.00
C SER A 122 5.20 17.78 0.50
N TRP A 123 5.78 18.89 0.01
CA TRP A 123 6.15 19.01 -1.41
C TRP A 123 7.29 18.06 -1.82
N LEU A 124 8.26 17.85 -0.93
CA LEU A 124 9.30 16.83 -1.14
C LEU A 124 8.69 15.42 -1.13
N ALA A 125 7.73 15.16 -0.24
CA ALA A 125 7.02 13.88 -0.22
C ALA A 125 6.25 13.63 -1.52
N LEU A 126 5.63 14.66 -2.10
CA LEU A 126 5.00 14.59 -3.42
C LEU A 126 6.03 14.24 -4.50
N GLY A 127 7.16 14.94 -4.56
CA GLY A 127 8.21 14.67 -5.54
C GLY A 127 8.76 13.24 -5.45
N PHE A 128 9.12 12.80 -4.23
CA PHE A 128 9.59 11.42 -4.01
C PHE A 128 8.50 10.38 -4.29
N GLY A 129 7.25 10.69 -3.94
CA GLY A 129 6.10 9.82 -4.19
C GLY A 129 5.86 9.62 -5.69
N LEU A 130 5.88 10.71 -6.49
CA LEU A 130 5.75 10.63 -7.94
C LEU A 130 6.85 9.74 -8.55
N VAL A 131 8.11 9.95 -8.14
CA VAL A 131 9.24 9.13 -8.61
C VAL A 131 9.08 7.66 -8.19
N ALA A 132 8.70 7.41 -6.93
CA ALA A 132 8.45 6.05 -6.45
C ALA A 132 7.32 5.37 -7.22
N GLY A 133 6.24 6.09 -7.54
CA GLY A 133 5.13 5.57 -8.34
C GLY A 133 5.53 5.24 -9.77
N ILE A 134 6.34 6.08 -10.42
CA ILE A 134 6.88 5.80 -11.76
C ILE A 134 7.79 4.57 -11.73
N ILE A 135 8.68 4.46 -10.74
CA ILE A 135 9.54 3.29 -10.58
C ILE A 135 8.69 2.03 -10.36
N ALA A 136 7.69 2.09 -9.48
CA ALA A 136 6.76 1.00 -9.22
C ALA A 136 6.02 0.58 -10.51
N LEU A 137 5.58 1.54 -11.33
CA LEU A 137 4.94 1.28 -12.62
C LEU A 137 5.85 0.48 -13.55
N PHE A 138 7.03 1.02 -13.87
CA PHE A 138 7.95 0.37 -14.81
C PHE A 138 8.46 -0.99 -14.31
N THR A 139 8.72 -1.11 -13.01
CA THR A 139 9.15 -2.39 -12.42
C THR A 139 8.04 -3.42 -12.44
N ALA A 140 6.80 -3.04 -12.13
CA ALA A 140 5.66 -3.96 -12.15
C ALA A 140 5.39 -4.51 -13.56
N TYR A 141 5.23 -3.62 -14.54
CA TYR A 141 5.00 -4.04 -15.93
C TYR A 141 6.21 -4.78 -16.51
N GLY A 142 7.43 -4.33 -16.20
CA GLY A 142 8.65 -5.02 -16.61
C GLY A 142 8.73 -6.45 -16.07
N VAL A 143 8.44 -6.66 -14.78
CA VAL A 143 8.39 -7.99 -14.17
C VAL A 143 7.30 -8.84 -14.81
N ASN A 144 6.09 -8.30 -15.00
CA ASN A 144 5.00 -9.04 -15.63
C ASN A 144 5.33 -9.46 -17.06
N ILE A 145 5.95 -8.58 -17.86
CA ILE A 145 6.42 -8.90 -19.21
C ILE A 145 7.45 -10.01 -19.17
N VAL A 146 8.48 -9.90 -18.32
CA VAL A 146 9.52 -10.93 -18.21
C VAL A 146 8.92 -12.28 -17.80
N LEU A 147 8.02 -12.29 -16.82
CA LEU A 147 7.34 -13.51 -16.38
C LEU A 147 6.51 -14.11 -17.52
N ALA A 148 5.68 -13.32 -18.21
CA ALA A 148 4.89 -13.77 -19.34
C ALA A 148 5.77 -14.34 -20.48
N LEU A 149 6.93 -13.72 -20.74
CA LEU A 149 7.87 -14.23 -21.75
C LEU A 149 8.49 -15.57 -21.35
N ILE A 150 8.71 -15.81 -20.05
CA ILE A 150 9.28 -17.04 -19.50
C ILE A 150 8.23 -18.17 -19.46
N THR A 151 7.02 -17.86 -19.00
CA THR A 151 5.94 -18.84 -18.80
C THR A 151 5.14 -19.11 -20.07
N GLY A 152 5.20 -18.21 -21.06
CA GLY A 152 4.41 -18.30 -22.30
C GLY A 152 2.91 -18.11 -22.08
N THR A 153 2.51 -17.55 -20.94
CA THR A 153 1.12 -17.36 -20.55
C THR A 153 0.64 -15.97 -20.97
N GLU A 154 -0.46 -15.93 -21.70
CA GLU A 154 -1.21 -14.72 -21.99
C GLU A 154 -2.33 -14.61 -20.96
N GLU A 155 -2.30 -13.57 -20.13
CA GLU A 155 -3.40 -13.30 -19.21
C GLU A 155 -4.49 -12.50 -19.93
N PRO A 156 -5.77 -12.84 -19.75
CA PRO A 156 -6.84 -11.99 -20.24
C PRO A 156 -6.69 -10.61 -19.60
N VAL A 157 -6.64 -9.57 -20.44
CA VAL A 157 -6.82 -8.20 -19.95
C VAL A 157 -8.17 -8.18 -19.23
N GLU A 158 -8.22 -7.69 -18.00
CA GLU A 158 -9.43 -7.66 -17.15
C GLU A 158 -10.44 -6.61 -17.67
N GLN A 159 -10.79 -6.72 -18.95
CA GLN A 159 -11.68 -5.83 -19.68
C GLN A 159 -13.12 -6.05 -19.27
N GLN A 160 -13.54 -7.27 -18.93
CA GLN A 160 -14.93 -7.55 -18.57
C GLN A 160 -15.39 -6.80 -17.31
N LEU A 161 -14.59 -6.83 -16.23
CA LEU A 161 -14.91 -6.08 -15.01
C LEU A 161 -14.88 -4.56 -15.24
N LEU A 162 -13.99 -4.08 -16.09
CA LEU A 162 -13.90 -2.67 -16.44
C LEU A 162 -15.08 -2.22 -17.31
N GLN A 163 -15.46 -3.00 -18.34
CA GLN A 163 -16.57 -2.73 -19.25
C GLN A 163 -17.92 -2.70 -18.53
N ASP A 164 -18.14 -3.63 -17.60
CA ASP A 164 -19.34 -3.67 -16.76
C ASP A 164 -19.36 -2.52 -15.74
N ALA A 165 -18.19 -2.15 -15.18
CA ALA A 165 -18.08 -1.01 -14.27
C ALA A 165 -18.26 0.36 -14.95
N LEU A 166 -18.02 0.43 -16.26
CA LEU A 166 -18.09 1.63 -17.08
C LEU A 166 -19.51 1.98 -17.57
N GLY A 167 -20.52 1.16 -17.27
CA GLY A 167 -21.92 1.42 -17.61
C GLY A 167 -22.53 2.68 -16.97
N GLY A 168 -21.85 3.32 -15.99
CA GLY A 168 -22.28 4.56 -15.36
C GLY A 168 -21.12 5.46 -14.88
N GLY A 169 -21.09 6.73 -15.31
CA GLY A 169 -19.98 7.65 -15.02
C GLY A 169 -19.76 7.96 -13.52
N LEU A 170 -20.84 8.01 -12.71
CA LEU A 170 -20.74 8.21 -11.26
C LEU A 170 -20.10 7.00 -10.56
N THR A 171 -20.47 5.81 -11.02
CA THR A 171 -20.00 4.53 -10.51
C THR A 171 -18.49 4.36 -10.73
N LEU A 172 -18.02 4.66 -11.95
CA LEU A 172 -16.58 4.70 -12.27
C LEU A 172 -15.84 5.73 -11.41
N LEU A 173 -16.42 6.93 -11.24
CA LEU A 173 -15.80 7.97 -10.43
C LEU A 173 -15.59 7.52 -8.98
N LEU A 174 -16.61 6.92 -8.37
CA LEU A 174 -16.54 6.43 -6.99
C LEU A 174 -15.52 5.28 -6.85
N ALA A 175 -15.55 4.30 -7.75
CA ALA A 175 -14.59 3.21 -7.77
C ALA A 175 -13.14 3.73 -7.95
N GLY A 176 -12.93 4.67 -8.87
CA GLY A 176 -11.64 5.30 -9.11
C GLY A 176 -11.12 6.07 -7.89
N VAL A 177 -11.98 6.84 -7.21
CA VAL A 177 -11.60 7.55 -5.98
C VAL A 177 -11.18 6.55 -4.89
N ILE A 178 -11.92 5.46 -4.72
CA ILE A 178 -11.56 4.46 -3.72
C ILE A 178 -10.23 3.78 -4.07
N ALA A 179 -10.06 3.31 -5.32
CA ALA A 179 -8.87 2.61 -5.76
C ALA A 179 -7.61 3.49 -5.79
N VAL A 180 -7.74 4.77 -6.12
CA VAL A 180 -6.59 5.68 -6.30
C VAL A 180 -6.24 6.46 -5.02
N ILE A 181 -7.19 6.69 -4.13
CA ILE A 181 -6.96 7.54 -2.95
C ILE A 181 -7.14 6.74 -1.67
N VAL A 182 -8.31 6.16 -1.45
CA VAL A 182 -8.67 5.55 -0.16
C VAL A 182 -7.85 4.28 0.08
N ALA A 183 -7.81 3.37 -0.89
CA ALA A 183 -7.08 2.12 -0.79
C ALA A 183 -5.57 2.34 -0.55
N PRO A 184 -4.84 3.16 -1.33
CA PRO A 184 -3.43 3.47 -1.05
C PRO A 184 -3.17 3.98 0.36
N ILE A 185 -4.02 4.86 0.92
CA ILE A 185 -3.84 5.36 2.29
C ILE A 185 -3.95 4.20 3.29
N VAL A 186 -5.01 3.40 3.17
CA VAL A 186 -5.28 2.28 4.08
C VAL A 186 -4.17 1.23 3.99
N GLU A 187 -3.85 0.81 2.77
CA GLU A 187 -2.88 -0.25 2.50
C GLU A 187 -1.48 0.15 2.94
N GLU A 188 -1.01 1.36 2.62
CA GLU A 188 0.33 1.77 3.04
C GLU A 188 0.44 1.92 4.56
N VAL A 189 -0.61 2.36 5.27
CA VAL A 189 -0.61 2.36 6.74
C VAL A 189 -0.42 0.95 7.29
N VAL A 190 -1.13 -0.05 6.76
CA VAL A 190 -1.00 -1.44 7.21
C VAL A 190 0.36 -2.02 6.82
N PHE A 191 0.70 -1.96 5.54
CA PHE A 191 1.85 -2.65 4.99
C PHE A 191 3.16 -1.96 5.36
N ARG A 192 3.24 -0.63 5.26
CA ARG A 192 4.50 0.11 5.45
C ARG A 192 4.55 0.68 6.86
N GLY A 193 3.45 1.25 7.33
CA GLY A 193 3.35 1.82 8.67
C GLY A 193 3.40 0.78 9.80
N VAL A 194 2.83 -0.41 9.60
CA VAL A 194 2.72 -1.44 10.65
C VAL A 194 3.54 -2.70 10.35
N LEU A 195 3.23 -3.44 9.28
CA LEU A 195 3.80 -4.76 9.00
C LEU A 195 5.29 -4.70 8.67
N PHE A 196 5.68 -3.90 7.67
CA PHE A 196 7.06 -3.76 7.22
C PHE A 196 7.95 -3.29 8.36
N ARG A 197 7.57 -2.25 9.11
CA ARG A 197 8.33 -1.77 10.27
C ARG A 197 8.49 -2.84 11.34
N ALA A 198 7.39 -3.53 11.70
CA ALA A 198 7.43 -4.59 12.70
C ALA A 198 8.37 -5.74 12.29
N LEU A 199 8.46 -6.06 10.99
CA LEU A 199 9.37 -7.09 10.48
C LEU A 199 10.81 -6.55 10.37
N ALA A 200 11.01 -5.40 9.75
CA ALA A 200 12.33 -4.82 9.48
C ALA A 200 13.15 -4.64 10.78
N ASP A 201 12.50 -4.23 11.87
CA ASP A 201 13.16 -4.05 13.17
C ASP A 201 13.52 -5.36 13.87
N ARG A 202 12.82 -6.45 13.54
CA ARG A 202 12.99 -7.77 14.18
C ARG A 202 13.97 -8.65 13.43
N ILE A 203 13.87 -8.66 12.10
CA ILE A 203 14.52 -9.63 11.22
C ILE A 203 15.29 -8.96 10.08
N GLY A 204 15.43 -7.64 10.09
CA GLY A 204 16.24 -6.85 9.17
C GLY A 204 15.48 -6.31 7.96
N LEU A 205 16.01 -5.23 7.38
CA LEU A 205 15.42 -4.47 6.27
C LEU A 205 14.96 -5.37 5.11
N TRP A 206 15.88 -6.15 4.53
CA TRP A 206 15.61 -6.89 3.30
C TRP A 206 14.58 -7.99 3.52
N VAL A 207 14.72 -8.76 4.60
CA VAL A 207 13.77 -9.82 4.93
C VAL A 207 12.40 -9.23 5.23
N GLY A 208 12.34 -8.14 6.00
CA GLY A 208 11.09 -7.43 6.28
C GLY A 208 10.41 -6.91 5.02
N ALA A 209 11.16 -6.29 4.11
CA ALA A 209 10.65 -5.76 2.85
C ALA A 209 10.12 -6.87 1.94
N ILE A 210 10.85 -7.98 1.82
CA ILE A 210 10.44 -9.13 0.99
C ILE A 210 9.15 -9.74 1.56
N ILE A 211 9.10 -10.03 2.85
CA ILE A 211 7.93 -10.66 3.47
C ILE A 211 6.71 -9.74 3.39
N SER A 212 6.84 -8.45 3.72
CA SER A 212 5.71 -7.53 3.65
C SER A 212 5.18 -7.37 2.21
N SER A 213 6.07 -7.40 1.22
CA SER A 213 5.71 -7.27 -0.20
C SER A 213 5.06 -8.54 -0.75
N ALA A 214 5.52 -9.71 -0.32
CA ALA A 214 4.91 -11.00 -0.68
C ALA A 214 3.50 -11.09 -0.09
N VAL A 215 3.34 -10.73 1.18
CA VAL A 215 2.02 -10.69 1.82
C VAL A 215 1.11 -9.66 1.12
N PHE A 216 1.61 -8.48 0.79
CA PHE A 216 0.88 -7.48 0.01
C PHE A 216 0.34 -8.08 -1.29
N ALA A 217 1.17 -8.73 -2.09
CA ALA A 217 0.72 -9.36 -3.34
C ALA A 217 -0.32 -10.46 -3.10
N LEU A 218 -0.11 -11.33 -2.11
CA LEU A 218 -0.96 -12.51 -1.88
C LEU A 218 -2.35 -12.18 -1.32
N ILE A 219 -2.55 -11.04 -0.66
CA ILE A 219 -3.89 -10.65 -0.19
C ILE A 219 -4.79 -10.11 -1.31
N HIS A 220 -4.26 -9.87 -2.51
CA HIS A 220 -5.04 -9.49 -3.69
C HIS A 220 -5.63 -10.75 -4.34
N ILE A 221 -6.59 -11.38 -3.65
CA ILE A 221 -7.11 -12.72 -3.98
C ILE A 221 -7.69 -12.79 -5.38
N GLU A 222 -8.37 -11.74 -5.84
CA GLU A 222 -8.89 -11.66 -7.21
C GLU A 222 -7.73 -11.84 -8.20
N VAL A 223 -6.66 -11.05 -8.08
CA VAL A 223 -5.44 -11.18 -8.89
C VAL A 223 -4.79 -12.55 -8.76
N VAL A 224 -4.72 -13.13 -7.55
CA VAL A 224 -4.19 -14.50 -7.36
C VAL A 224 -4.95 -15.53 -8.21
N THR A 225 -6.24 -15.32 -8.41
CA THR A 225 -7.13 -16.27 -9.09
C THR A 225 -7.41 -15.95 -10.56
N SER A 226 -7.40 -14.68 -10.94
CA SER A 226 -7.72 -14.21 -12.29
C SER A 226 -6.48 -13.89 -13.13
N GLN A 227 -5.38 -13.44 -12.50
CA GLN A 227 -4.16 -13.00 -13.18
C GLN A 227 -2.88 -13.34 -12.37
N PRO A 228 -2.55 -14.62 -12.19
CA PRO A 228 -1.43 -15.05 -11.33
C PRO A 228 -0.07 -14.45 -11.73
N ILE A 229 0.18 -14.13 -13.01
CA ILE A 229 1.42 -13.42 -13.40
C ILE A 229 1.52 -12.04 -12.74
N ALA A 230 0.40 -11.33 -12.61
CA ALA A 230 0.37 -9.98 -12.06
C ALA A 230 0.77 -9.93 -10.57
N LEU A 231 0.81 -11.07 -9.88
CA LEU A 231 1.40 -11.18 -8.53
C LEU A 231 2.87 -10.78 -8.51
N GLY A 232 3.63 -11.07 -9.58
CA GLY A 232 5.02 -10.65 -9.70
C GLY A 232 5.14 -9.12 -9.72
N GLY A 233 4.26 -8.46 -10.49
CA GLY A 233 4.16 -7.01 -10.53
C GLY A 233 3.74 -6.41 -9.20
N LEU A 234 2.71 -6.95 -8.54
CA LEU A 234 2.28 -6.51 -7.21
C LEU A 234 3.37 -6.66 -6.15
N PHE A 235 4.14 -7.76 -6.20
CA PHE A 235 5.30 -7.93 -5.34
C PHE A 235 6.37 -6.86 -5.60
N ALA A 236 6.64 -6.53 -6.86
CA ALA A 236 7.60 -5.49 -7.25
C ALA A 236 7.17 -4.09 -6.77
N VAL A 237 5.89 -3.72 -6.94
CA VAL A 237 5.30 -2.51 -6.35
C VAL A 237 5.46 -2.55 -4.83
N GLY A 238 5.11 -3.69 -4.23
CA GLY A 238 5.32 -4.05 -2.85
C GLY A 238 6.66 -3.55 -2.31
N LEU A 239 7.71 -4.03 -2.97
CA LEU A 239 9.11 -3.83 -2.62
C LEU A 239 9.56 -2.40 -2.88
N ALA A 240 9.19 -1.82 -4.03
CA ALA A 240 9.53 -0.44 -4.38
C ALA A 240 9.00 0.55 -3.35
N LEU A 241 7.75 0.41 -2.92
CA LEU A 241 7.14 1.26 -1.91
C LEU A 241 7.73 1.05 -0.51
N ALA A 242 8.07 -0.19 -0.15
CA ALA A 242 8.76 -0.48 1.12
C ALA A 242 10.14 0.19 1.19
N LEU A 243 10.91 0.15 0.10
CA LEU A 243 12.20 0.83 0.00
C LEU A 243 12.04 2.35 -0.01
N ALA A 244 11.07 2.89 -0.76
CA ALA A 244 10.76 4.31 -0.76
C ALA A 244 10.42 4.81 0.65
N PHE A 245 9.60 4.07 1.39
CA PHE A 245 9.33 4.35 2.79
C PHE A 245 10.58 4.27 3.67
N HIS A 246 11.40 3.23 3.52
CA HIS A 246 12.61 3.04 4.33
C HIS A 246 13.60 4.22 4.17
N TYR A 247 13.84 4.66 2.94
CA TYR A 247 14.80 5.73 2.66
C TYR A 247 14.27 7.11 3.01
N THR A 248 12.96 7.35 2.88
CA THR A 248 12.36 8.66 3.16
C THR A 248 11.88 8.82 4.59
N GLY A 249 11.58 7.71 5.29
CA GLY A 249 10.97 7.71 6.61
C GLY A 249 9.61 8.39 6.67
N ASN A 250 8.95 8.55 5.52
CA ASN A 250 7.71 9.33 5.37
C ASN A 250 6.66 8.48 4.67
N LEU A 251 5.52 8.22 5.32
CA LEU A 251 4.45 7.40 4.76
C LEU A 251 3.67 8.07 3.63
N LEU A 252 3.72 9.40 3.49
CA LEU A 252 3.12 10.07 2.33
C LEU A 252 3.83 9.68 1.03
N VAL A 253 5.12 9.36 1.06
CA VAL A 253 5.88 8.96 -0.12
C VAL A 253 5.33 7.67 -0.75
N PRO A 254 5.24 6.53 -0.01
CA PRO A 254 4.64 5.34 -0.57
C PRO A 254 3.14 5.49 -0.84
N ILE A 255 2.38 6.28 -0.05
CA ILE A 255 0.96 6.54 -0.34
C ILE A 255 0.78 7.21 -1.70
N ILE A 256 1.56 8.27 -1.97
CA ILE A 256 1.51 8.99 -3.25
C ILE A 256 2.03 8.09 -4.37
N GLY A 257 3.12 7.36 -4.15
CA GLY A 257 3.65 6.43 -5.15
C GLY A 257 2.66 5.34 -5.54
N HIS A 258 1.95 4.79 -4.55
CA HIS A 258 0.90 3.80 -4.78
C HIS A 258 -0.31 4.43 -5.50
N ALA A 259 -0.77 5.61 -5.08
CA ALA A 259 -1.83 6.34 -5.76
C ALA A 259 -1.49 6.62 -7.24
N VAL A 260 -0.25 6.99 -7.53
CA VAL A 260 0.25 7.20 -8.90
C VAL A 260 0.24 5.91 -9.70
N PHE A 261 0.72 4.80 -9.12
CA PHE A 261 0.67 3.49 -9.75
C PHE A 261 -0.76 3.08 -10.09
N ASN A 262 -1.70 3.21 -9.13
CA ASN A 262 -3.10 2.86 -9.35
C ASN A 262 -3.77 3.76 -10.37
N ALA A 263 -3.53 5.08 -10.31
CA ALA A 263 -4.07 6.03 -11.28
C ALA A 263 -3.57 5.75 -12.69
N ALA A 264 -2.27 5.48 -12.84
CA ALA A 264 -1.67 5.16 -14.14
C ALA A 264 -2.19 3.84 -14.70
N SER A 265 -2.26 2.79 -13.88
CA SER A 265 -2.79 1.48 -14.29
C SER A 265 -4.27 1.55 -14.66
N LEU A 266 -5.09 2.25 -13.87
CA LEU A 266 -6.50 2.50 -14.19
C LEU A 266 -6.64 3.30 -15.49
N SER A 267 -5.84 4.37 -15.65
CA SER A 267 -5.89 5.20 -16.87
C SER A 267 -5.47 4.42 -18.11
N LEU A 268 -4.46 3.55 -17.99
CA LEU A 268 -4.02 2.69 -19.07
C LEU A 268 -5.11 1.68 -19.45
N ALA A 269 -5.74 1.04 -18.46
CA ALA A 269 -6.83 0.11 -18.70
C ALA A 269 -8.02 0.80 -19.41
N LEU A 270 -8.40 2.00 -18.96
CA LEU A 270 -9.43 2.81 -19.61
C LEU A 270 -9.06 3.26 -21.02
N ALA A 271 -7.80 3.57 -21.27
CA ALA A 271 -7.33 3.99 -22.58
C ALA A 271 -7.37 2.82 -23.59
N VAL A 272 -6.95 1.62 -23.17
CA VAL A 272 -7.01 0.41 -24.00
C VAL A 272 -8.45 0.10 -24.42
N ASP A 273 -9.38 0.16 -23.45
CA ASP A 273 -10.81 -0.09 -23.70
C ASP A 273 -11.43 0.97 -24.64
N ARG A 274 -11.28 2.26 -24.33
CA ARG A 274 -11.93 3.34 -25.10
C ARG A 274 -11.39 3.53 -26.51
N LEU A 275 -10.12 3.17 -26.73
CA LEU A 275 -9.48 3.30 -28.04
C LEU A 275 -9.66 2.05 -28.91
N GLY A 276 -10.37 1.01 -28.42
CA GLY A 276 -10.55 -0.25 -29.15
C GLY A 276 -9.20 -0.92 -29.46
N LEU A 277 -8.24 -0.82 -28.53
CA LEU A 277 -6.91 -1.39 -28.69
C LEU A 277 -6.87 -2.84 -28.20
N ASP A 278 -8.00 -3.39 -27.77
CA ASP A 278 -8.19 -4.77 -27.35
C ASP A 278 -7.84 -5.76 -28.46
N GLU A 279 -8.38 -5.56 -29.67
CA GLU A 279 -8.04 -6.40 -30.82
C GLU A 279 -6.58 -6.26 -31.24
N LEU A 280 -6.02 -5.05 -31.14
CA LEU A 280 -4.61 -4.80 -31.44
C LEU A 280 -3.68 -5.51 -30.43
N VAL A 281 -4.00 -5.42 -29.14
CA VAL A 281 -3.23 -6.07 -28.06
C VAL A 281 -3.32 -7.59 -28.20
N ALA A 282 -4.51 -8.13 -28.45
CA ALA A 282 -4.71 -9.56 -28.70
C ALA A 282 -3.97 -10.02 -29.96
N TRP A 283 -4.00 -9.23 -31.04
CA TRP A 283 -3.26 -9.51 -32.25
C TRP A 283 -1.74 -9.53 -32.01
N LEU A 284 -1.19 -8.55 -31.28
CA LEU A 284 0.23 -8.51 -30.93
C LEU A 284 0.65 -9.74 -30.10
N GLY A 285 -0.19 -10.20 -29.16
CA GLY A 285 0.00 -11.46 -28.45
C GLY A 285 0.07 -12.66 -29.39
N SER A 286 -0.93 -12.80 -30.27
CA SER A 286 -1.01 -13.90 -31.24
C SER A 286 0.17 -13.95 -32.22
N VAL A 287 0.69 -12.80 -32.66
CA VAL A 287 1.89 -12.71 -33.51
C VAL A 287 3.11 -13.19 -32.74
N SER A 288 3.24 -12.83 -31.46
CA SER A 288 4.35 -13.29 -30.62
C SER A 288 4.35 -14.82 -30.43
N LEU A 289 3.17 -15.42 -30.26
CA LEU A 289 2.97 -16.86 -30.21
C LEU A 289 3.34 -17.54 -31.53
N ALA A 290 2.92 -16.95 -32.66
CA ALA A 290 3.22 -17.48 -33.99
C ALA A 290 4.73 -17.45 -34.29
N VAL A 291 5.43 -16.37 -33.92
CA VAL A 291 6.90 -16.26 -34.07
C VAL A 291 7.63 -17.30 -33.21
N ARG A 292 7.16 -17.53 -31.97
CA ARG A 292 7.70 -18.58 -31.08
C ARG A 292 7.46 -19.98 -31.63
N ALA A 293 6.25 -20.25 -32.13
CA ALA A 293 5.90 -21.54 -32.73
C ALA A 293 6.70 -21.84 -34.01
N ALA A 294 7.09 -20.80 -34.74
CA ALA A 294 7.94 -20.92 -35.93
C ALA A 294 9.43 -21.13 -35.63
N GLY A 295 9.85 -21.12 -34.36
CA GLY A 295 11.25 -21.29 -33.96
C GLY A 295 12.17 -20.12 -34.37
N LEU A 296 11.59 -18.92 -34.58
CA LEU A 296 12.30 -17.72 -35.02
C LEU A 296 12.68 -16.78 -33.84
N GLY A 297 12.80 -17.33 -32.62
CA GLY A 297 13.11 -16.60 -31.40
C GLY A 297 14.44 -17.01 -30.77
#